data_AF-A0A9P6ILK6-F1
#
_entry.id   AF-A0A9P6ILK6-F1
#
_cell.length_a   1.000
_cell.length_b   1.000
_cell.length_c   1.000
_cell.angle_alpha   90.00
_cell.angle_beta   90.00
_cell.angle_gamma   90.00
#
_symmetry.space_group_name_H-M   'P 1'
#
loop_
_entity.id
_entity.type
_entity.pdbx_description
1 polymer ?
#
loop_
_entity_poly.entity_id
_entity_poly.type
_entity_poly.pdbx_seq_one_letter_code
_entity_poly.pdbx_strand_id
1 'polypeptide(L)'
;MIRASLPRSFFMIMAHNSIKNCCVFEFPIGDKWWGELSGLRKSTYIDFKAENSSVQWELHLKPSRDRTNIFGYMCKHDDMVALISSQKYNLLKARRLPLVLDLDDTLVRLVGNERSRYVSDVDAAKVPNRVRRLKDGRQVVLTEHVEEFLEWACKLYEISVCSLGEQSYVDMVADVLDPMRTRIRGTRYSARQEYDFLNANPQGGAGGGTGPPGASNVPVTALSTAAITNAIISGVVVGGGASSSQQAPTPPKDLLSLYAFCALSKPTNDGLPEIGNGFALPLILDDLTQMWPSEQHDNVIVVKESKNSSVWTVNLFPMVPHVLGAIHQEFFRAYDAWDRARTAAVASITIPAASSSISNLDLNGVEVVNGIGASGGGGGGGSSHNSSNSSHSSSGLSAIDFTAITPAKTAFLQMTIPSPVGCYKEWLRGSLRDQISLTVSVPASNLVSAVAQQQQAFLLQQQQQQQQQQQQQQQQQHGQQHQQHQRESVQQQHQPQPQPQPQQQHQEQPQQPQQPQQPQ
;
A
#
# COMPACT_ATOMS: atom_id res chain seq x y z
N MET A 1 22.47 21.15 -0.57
CA MET A 1 22.21 21.06 0.88
C MET A 1 21.26 19.90 1.12
N ILE A 2 21.53 19.07 2.12
CA ILE A 2 20.69 17.91 2.47
C ILE A 2 19.37 18.40 3.06
N ARG A 3 18.25 17.80 2.64
CA ARG A 3 16.90 18.23 3.05
C ARG A 3 16.39 17.52 4.30
N ALA A 4 16.34 16.20 4.25
CA ALA A 4 15.85 15.38 5.36
C ALA A 4 16.36 13.94 5.26
N SER A 5 16.22 13.20 6.37
CA SER A 5 16.36 11.75 6.40
C SER A 5 15.02 11.10 6.09
N LEU A 6 15.01 10.14 5.17
CA LEU A 6 13.83 9.41 4.74
C LEU A 6 13.85 7.99 5.31
N PRO A 7 12.68 7.44 5.66
CA PRO A 7 12.58 6.06 6.13
C PRO A 7 12.91 5.08 5.00
N ARG A 8 13.22 3.84 5.37
CA ARG A 8 13.62 2.75 4.45
C ARG A 8 12.63 2.54 3.30
N SER A 9 11.34 2.75 3.55
CA SER A 9 10.28 2.53 2.56
C SER A 9 10.49 3.34 1.28
N PHE A 10 11.03 4.56 1.32
CA PHE A 10 11.34 5.36 0.12
C PHE A 10 12.34 4.66 -0.80
N PHE A 11 13.38 4.04 -0.23
CA PHE A 11 14.32 3.25 -1.01
C PHE A 11 13.64 2.01 -1.62
N MET A 12 12.72 1.38 -0.90
CA MET A 12 11.95 0.25 -1.45
C MET A 12 11.09 0.67 -2.64
N ILE A 13 10.46 1.86 -2.61
CA ILE A 13 9.73 2.41 -3.76
C ILE A 13 10.66 2.54 -4.97
N MET A 14 11.83 3.14 -4.80
CA MET A 14 12.79 3.30 -5.89
C MET A 14 13.25 1.96 -6.46
N ALA A 15 13.58 1.00 -5.59
CA ALA A 15 14.03 -0.33 -5.99
C ALA A 15 12.93 -1.11 -6.73
N HIS A 16 11.69 -1.11 -6.24
CA HIS A 16 10.57 -1.81 -6.88
C HIS A 16 10.19 -1.21 -8.24
N ASN A 17 10.39 0.09 -8.42
CA ASN A 17 10.12 0.79 -9.67
C ASN A 17 11.36 0.86 -10.60
N SER A 18 12.40 0.06 -10.32
CA SER A 18 13.60 -0.05 -11.15
C SER A 18 14.31 1.29 -11.40
N ILE A 19 14.23 2.23 -10.46
CA ILE A 19 15.01 3.47 -10.52
C ILE A 19 16.47 3.10 -10.27
N LYS A 20 17.29 3.18 -11.32
CA LYS A 20 18.72 2.84 -11.24
C LYS A 20 19.48 3.95 -10.52
N ASN A 21 20.54 3.57 -9.82
CA ASN A 21 21.49 4.57 -9.36
C ASN A 21 22.13 5.28 -10.57
N CYS A 22 22.39 6.57 -10.44
CA CYS A 22 23.04 7.39 -11.46
C CYS A 22 24.46 7.79 -11.07
N CYS A 23 24.80 7.67 -9.78
CA CYS A 23 26.11 7.98 -9.26
C CYS A 23 26.41 7.16 -8.00
N VAL A 24 27.70 7.02 -7.71
CA VAL A 24 28.22 6.37 -6.51
C VAL A 24 29.25 7.32 -5.91
N PHE A 25 29.13 7.59 -4.61
CA PHE A 25 30.07 8.37 -3.84
C PHE A 25 30.81 7.47 -2.87
N GLU A 26 32.06 7.81 -2.58
CA GLU A 26 32.80 7.17 -1.50
C GLU A 26 32.12 7.47 -0.16
N PHE A 27 32.06 6.47 0.73
CA PHE A 27 31.51 6.68 2.05
C PHE A 27 32.46 7.55 2.90
N PRO A 28 31.99 8.64 3.52
CA PRO A 28 32.84 9.51 4.32
C PRO A 28 33.20 8.84 5.65
N ILE A 29 34.36 8.19 5.67
CA ILE A 29 34.87 7.49 6.86
C ILE A 29 35.00 8.49 8.02
N GLY A 30 34.47 8.12 9.18
CA GLY A 30 34.48 8.96 10.39
C GLY A 30 33.29 9.90 10.52
N ASP A 31 32.45 10.06 9.49
CA ASP A 31 31.20 10.83 9.61
C ASP A 31 30.13 10.02 10.36
N LYS A 32 29.78 10.52 11.55
CA LYS A 32 28.79 9.87 12.43
C LYS A 32 27.40 9.83 11.80
N TRP A 33 26.98 10.88 11.10
CA TRP A 33 25.64 11.00 10.54
C TRP A 33 25.42 10.02 9.38
N TRP A 34 26.41 9.87 8.49
CA TRP A 34 26.36 8.83 7.44
C TRP A 34 26.43 7.42 8.03
N GLY A 35 27.21 7.25 9.10
CA GLY A 35 27.21 6.01 9.90
C GLY A 35 25.80 5.66 10.39
N GLU A 36 25.12 6.62 11.00
CA GLU A 36 23.75 6.48 11.50
C GLU A 36 22.73 6.17 10.39
N LEU A 37 22.78 6.89 9.26
CA LEU A 37 21.90 6.61 8.13
C LEU A 37 22.09 5.19 7.56
N SER A 38 23.34 4.72 7.46
CA SER A 38 23.65 3.35 7.02
C SER A 38 23.05 2.32 7.97
N GLY A 39 23.29 2.50 9.26
CA GLY A 39 22.82 1.63 10.33
C GLY A 39 21.31 1.53 10.44
N LEU A 40 20.65 2.68 10.47
CA LEU A 40 19.19 2.81 10.52
C LEU A 40 18.52 2.51 9.19
N ARG A 41 19.29 2.13 8.16
CA ARG A 41 18.79 1.80 6.83
C ARG A 41 17.93 2.91 6.21
N LYS A 42 18.13 4.15 6.65
CA LYS A 42 17.50 5.35 6.12
C LYS A 42 18.18 5.77 4.81
N SER A 43 17.49 6.62 4.06
CA SER A 43 18.09 7.39 2.98
C SER A 43 18.02 8.87 3.33
N THR A 44 18.59 9.71 2.49
CA THR A 44 18.44 11.15 2.57
C THR A 44 18.29 11.68 1.15
N TYR A 45 17.96 12.96 0.98
CA TYR A 45 17.85 13.53 -0.36
C TYR A 45 18.23 15.00 -0.42
N ILE A 46 18.53 15.43 -1.64
CA ILE A 46 18.82 16.81 -2.00
C ILE A 46 17.84 17.23 -3.09
N ASP A 47 17.21 18.38 -2.92
CA ASP A 47 16.42 19.02 -3.97
C ASP A 47 17.31 19.88 -4.87
N PHE A 48 17.03 19.85 -6.17
CA PHE A 48 17.61 20.80 -7.11
C PHE A 48 16.64 21.06 -8.26
N LYS A 49 16.81 22.20 -8.93
CA LYS A 49 16.09 22.60 -10.12
C LYS A 49 17.05 23.29 -11.07
N ALA A 50 16.85 23.13 -12.37
CA ALA A 50 17.61 23.93 -13.33
C ALA A 50 17.20 25.40 -13.22
N GLU A 51 18.16 26.31 -13.42
CA GLU A 51 17.89 27.74 -13.57
C GLU A 51 16.91 27.89 -14.75
N ASN A 52 15.72 28.45 -14.50
CA ASN A 52 14.59 28.54 -15.45
C ASN A 52 13.69 27.30 -15.63
N SER A 53 13.87 26.22 -14.86
CA SER A 53 12.90 25.12 -14.85
C SER A 53 11.98 25.18 -13.63
N SER A 54 10.69 24.87 -13.84
CA SER A 54 9.72 24.62 -12.78
C SER A 54 9.80 23.19 -12.23
N VAL A 55 10.52 22.29 -12.91
CA VAL A 55 10.62 20.88 -12.53
C VAL A 55 11.58 20.72 -11.36
N GLN A 56 11.07 20.21 -10.25
CA GLN A 56 11.87 19.84 -9.08
C GLN A 56 12.41 18.42 -9.22
N TRP A 57 13.73 18.28 -9.08
CA TRP A 57 14.43 17.01 -9.05
C TRP A 57 14.93 16.71 -7.64
N GLU A 58 15.00 15.43 -7.33
CA GLU A 58 15.54 14.90 -6.08
C GLU A 58 16.70 13.95 -6.38
N LEU A 59 17.82 14.12 -5.67
CA LEU A 59 18.91 13.15 -5.59
C LEU A 59 18.82 12.46 -4.25
N HIS A 60 18.27 11.25 -4.25
CA HIS A 60 18.20 10.37 -3.08
C HIS A 60 19.53 9.67 -2.89
N LEU A 61 20.08 9.76 -1.69
CA LEU A 61 21.35 9.19 -1.30
C LEU A 61 21.10 8.05 -0.32
N LYS A 62 21.56 6.85 -0.69
CA LYS A 62 21.43 5.64 0.12
C LYS A 62 22.82 5.08 0.46
N PRO A 63 23.27 5.19 1.71
CA PRO A 63 24.51 4.56 2.13
C PRO A 63 24.39 3.03 2.08
N SER A 64 25.48 2.38 1.66
CA SER A 64 25.62 0.94 1.67
C SER A 64 25.71 0.40 3.10
N ARG A 65 25.34 -0.86 3.30
CA ARG A 65 25.33 -1.50 4.64
C ARG A 65 26.74 -1.68 5.20
N ASP A 66 27.69 -1.98 4.33
CA ASP A 66 29.11 -2.14 4.63
C ASP A 66 29.86 -0.80 4.75
N ARG A 67 29.16 0.33 4.57
CA ARG A 67 29.70 1.69 4.71
C ARG A 67 30.90 1.95 3.80
N THR A 68 30.86 1.39 2.59
CA THR A 68 31.89 1.60 1.56
C THR A 68 31.46 2.63 0.54
N ASN A 69 30.16 2.72 0.26
CA ASN A 69 29.62 3.56 -0.80
C ASN A 69 28.34 4.27 -0.37
N ILE A 70 28.03 5.37 -1.06
CA ILE A 70 26.72 6.01 -1.05
C ILE A 70 26.19 5.99 -2.48
N PHE A 71 25.04 5.36 -2.69
CA PHE A 71 24.40 5.28 -4.00
C PHE A 71 23.43 6.44 -4.18
N GLY A 72 23.57 7.18 -5.28
CA GLY A 72 22.67 8.26 -5.67
C GLY A 72 21.63 7.82 -6.68
N TYR A 73 20.36 8.15 -6.42
CA TYR A 73 19.21 7.87 -7.27
C TYR A 73 18.54 9.19 -7.60
N MET A 74 18.42 9.50 -8.89
CA MET A 74 17.84 10.75 -9.35
C MET A 74 16.44 10.52 -9.91
N CYS A 75 15.46 11.28 -9.43
CA CYS A 75 14.08 11.24 -9.91
C CYS A 75 13.43 12.62 -9.81
N LYS A 76 12.34 12.83 -10.55
CA LYS A 76 11.52 14.03 -10.34
C LYS A 76 10.73 13.88 -9.04
N HIS A 77 10.51 14.99 -8.34
CA HIS A 77 9.71 15.00 -7.12
C HIS A 77 8.30 14.45 -7.37
N ASP A 78 7.64 14.97 -8.41
CA ASP A 78 6.27 14.57 -8.76
C ASP A 78 6.17 13.10 -9.14
N ASP A 79 7.18 12.55 -9.83
CA ASP A 79 7.23 11.13 -10.18
C ASP A 79 7.31 10.27 -8.90
N MET A 80 8.15 10.64 -7.93
CA MET A 80 8.25 9.93 -6.65
C MET A 80 6.93 9.97 -5.88
N VAL A 81 6.30 11.14 -5.78
CA VAL A 81 4.98 11.29 -5.13
C VAL A 81 3.93 10.45 -5.85
N ALA A 82 3.90 10.48 -7.18
CA ALA A 82 2.98 9.67 -7.98
C ALA A 82 3.19 8.16 -7.78
N LEU A 83 4.44 7.69 -7.69
CA LEU A 83 4.75 6.29 -7.40
C LEU A 83 4.24 5.86 -6.02
N ILE A 84 4.48 6.68 -5.00
CA ILE A 84 4.01 6.40 -3.63
C ILE A 84 2.48 6.39 -3.57
N SER A 85 1.83 7.40 -4.15
CA SER A 85 0.37 7.47 -4.20
C SER A 85 -0.23 6.33 -5.03
N SER A 86 0.42 5.91 -6.12
CA SER A 86 -0.03 4.78 -6.93
C SER A 86 -0.10 3.48 -6.11
N GLN A 87 0.88 3.19 -5.26
CA GLN A 87 0.81 2.00 -4.39
C GLN A 87 -0.42 2.02 -3.48
N LYS A 88 -0.67 3.17 -2.84
CA LYS A 88 -1.87 3.39 -2.02
C LYS A 88 -3.16 3.18 -2.82
N TYR A 89 -3.26 3.79 -4.00
CA TYR A 89 -4.46 3.66 -4.84
C TYR A 89 -4.67 2.24 -5.39
N ASN A 90 -3.60 1.52 -5.70
CA ASN A 90 -3.68 0.13 -6.16
C ASN A 90 -4.28 -0.77 -5.07
N LEU A 91 -3.95 -0.53 -3.80
CA LEU A 91 -4.58 -1.22 -2.67
C LEU A 91 -6.08 -0.94 -2.59
N LEU A 92 -6.47 0.33 -2.60
CA LEU A 92 -7.88 0.73 -2.51
C LEU A 92 -8.69 0.22 -3.71
N LYS A 93 -8.13 0.29 -4.92
CA LYS A 93 -8.73 -0.26 -6.14
C LYS A 93 -8.92 -1.78 -6.06
N ALA A 94 -7.96 -2.49 -5.47
CA ALA A 94 -8.07 -3.92 -5.23
C ALA A 94 -8.98 -4.28 -4.03
N ARG A 95 -9.62 -3.28 -3.40
CA ARG A 95 -10.37 -3.40 -2.14
C ARG A 95 -9.57 -4.10 -1.05
N ARG A 96 -8.29 -3.76 -0.93
CA ARG A 96 -7.38 -4.28 0.11
C ARG A 96 -6.85 -3.18 1.01
N LEU A 97 -6.61 -3.54 2.27
CA LEU A 97 -5.97 -2.68 3.27
C LEU A 97 -4.57 -3.22 3.63
N PRO A 98 -3.62 -2.37 4.05
CA PRO A 98 -2.35 -2.85 4.58
C PRO A 98 -2.55 -3.47 5.97
N LEU A 99 -2.02 -4.68 6.18
CA LEU A 99 -2.00 -5.36 7.48
C LEU A 99 -0.56 -5.74 7.82
N VAL A 100 -0.07 -5.29 8.97
CA VAL A 100 1.24 -5.65 9.49
C VAL A 100 1.06 -6.66 10.60
N LEU A 101 1.75 -7.79 10.49
CA LEU A 101 1.74 -8.83 11.52
C LEU A 101 3.08 -8.86 12.24
N ASP A 102 3.03 -8.86 13.57
CA ASP A 102 4.17 -9.32 14.34
C ASP A 102 4.38 -10.84 14.18
N LEU A 103 5.56 -11.32 14.54
CA LEU A 103 5.89 -12.74 14.51
C LEU A 103 5.88 -13.36 15.90
N ASP A 104 6.80 -12.92 16.76
CA ASP A 104 7.02 -13.50 18.08
C ASP A 104 5.83 -13.22 18.98
N ASP A 105 5.35 -14.22 19.71
CA ASP A 105 4.20 -14.13 20.63
C ASP A 105 2.86 -13.72 19.98
N THR A 106 2.86 -13.51 18.66
CA THR A 106 1.68 -13.20 17.84
C THR A 106 1.34 -14.33 16.87
N LEU A 107 2.28 -14.76 16.02
CA LEU A 107 2.07 -15.84 15.04
C LEU A 107 2.85 -17.11 15.39
N VAL A 108 4.02 -16.96 16.00
CA VAL A 108 4.92 -18.06 16.35
C VAL A 108 5.58 -17.85 17.71
N ARG A 109 5.99 -18.95 18.35
CA ARG A 109 6.87 -18.94 19.53
C ARG A 109 7.95 -19.99 19.34
N LEU A 110 9.20 -19.65 19.69
CA LEU A 110 10.34 -20.57 19.58
C LEU A 110 10.18 -21.76 20.54
N VAL A 111 10.68 -22.93 20.14
CA VAL A 111 10.82 -24.09 21.02
C VAL A 111 12.16 -24.00 21.76
N GLY A 112 12.16 -24.25 23.07
CA GLY A 112 13.35 -24.15 23.90
C GLY A 112 13.09 -24.36 25.39
N ASN A 113 14.16 -24.37 26.17
CA ASN A 113 14.14 -24.72 27.60
C ASN A 113 13.98 -23.51 28.54
N GLU A 114 14.07 -22.29 28.02
CA GLU A 114 14.01 -21.09 28.85
C GLU A 114 12.55 -20.77 29.23
N ARG A 115 12.30 -20.65 30.53
CA ARG A 115 10.94 -20.44 31.06
C ARG A 115 10.41 -19.08 30.62
N SER A 116 9.13 -19.01 30.26
CA SER A 116 8.31 -17.83 29.90
C SER A 116 8.32 -17.34 28.45
N ARG A 117 9.37 -17.56 27.65
CA ARG A 117 9.43 -17.08 26.25
C ARG A 117 9.41 -18.19 25.20
N TYR A 118 9.61 -19.43 25.61
CA TYR A 118 9.69 -20.57 24.70
C TYR A 118 8.59 -21.57 25.03
N VAL A 119 8.20 -22.34 24.03
CA VAL A 119 7.42 -23.56 24.23
C VAL A 119 8.39 -24.68 24.56
N SER A 120 8.15 -25.40 25.66
CA SER A 120 9.00 -26.53 26.04
C SER A 120 8.91 -27.65 25.00
N ASP A 121 9.96 -28.48 24.86
CA ASP A 121 9.94 -29.64 23.97
C ASP A 121 8.77 -30.60 24.29
N VAL A 122 8.42 -30.72 25.58
CA VAL A 122 7.30 -31.55 26.06
C VAL A 122 5.95 -31.01 25.59
N ASP A 123 5.78 -29.69 25.58
CA ASP A 123 4.55 -29.06 25.10
C ASP A 123 4.47 -29.04 23.58
N ALA A 124 5.60 -28.78 22.89
CA ALA A 124 5.67 -28.85 21.44
C ALA A 124 5.34 -30.26 20.91
N ALA A 125 5.76 -31.31 21.63
CA ALA A 125 5.44 -32.70 21.31
C ALA A 125 3.92 -33.01 21.37
N LYS A 126 3.12 -32.21 22.10
CA LYS A 126 1.65 -32.36 22.12
C LYS A 126 0.98 -31.83 20.85
N VAL A 127 1.66 -30.98 20.07
CA VAL A 127 1.12 -30.33 18.86
C VAL A 127 2.06 -30.46 17.65
N PRO A 128 2.45 -31.68 17.25
CA PRO A 128 3.47 -31.89 16.22
C PRO A 128 3.10 -31.27 14.86
N ASN A 129 1.80 -31.16 14.56
CA ASN A 129 1.28 -30.53 13.35
C ASN A 129 1.49 -29.01 13.32
N ARG A 130 1.73 -28.36 14.46
CA ARG A 130 2.00 -26.92 14.58
C ARG A 130 3.49 -26.62 14.71
N VAL A 131 4.34 -27.63 14.92
CA VAL A 131 5.79 -27.44 14.99
C VAL A 131 6.34 -27.34 13.57
N ARG A 132 7.24 -26.38 13.36
CA ARG A 132 7.97 -26.21 12.11
C ARG A 132 9.45 -26.02 12.39
N ARG A 133 10.29 -26.62 11.55
CA ARG A 133 11.75 -26.48 11.63
C ARG A 133 12.18 -25.34 10.71
N LEU A 134 12.91 -24.38 11.25
CA LEU A 134 13.55 -23.29 10.51
C LEU A 134 14.81 -23.81 9.79
N LYS A 135 15.31 -23.05 8.80
CA LYS A 135 16.48 -23.45 8.00
C LYS A 135 17.77 -23.62 8.83
N ASP A 136 17.88 -22.92 9.95
CA ASP A 136 19.00 -23.01 10.89
C ASP A 136 18.87 -24.15 11.92
N GLY A 137 17.85 -24.98 11.80
CA GLY A 137 17.61 -26.14 12.67
C GLY A 137 16.78 -25.84 13.92
N ARG A 138 16.53 -24.56 14.27
CA ARG A 138 15.60 -24.20 15.34
C ARG A 138 14.18 -24.66 15.01
N GLN A 139 13.34 -24.78 16.03
CA GLN A 139 11.93 -25.09 15.87
C GLN A 139 11.07 -23.94 16.39
N VAL A 140 9.93 -23.73 15.75
CA VAL A 140 8.88 -22.82 16.18
C VAL A 140 7.57 -23.59 16.29
N VAL A 141 6.75 -23.22 17.27
CA VAL A 141 5.35 -23.60 17.34
C VAL A 141 4.55 -22.48 16.72
N LEU A 142 3.71 -22.82 15.73
CA LEU A 142 2.76 -21.90 15.14
C LEU A 142 1.55 -21.72 16.05
N THR A 143 0.97 -20.52 16.09
CA THR A 143 -0.33 -20.31 16.74
C THR A 143 -1.43 -21.10 16.01
N GLU A 144 -2.49 -21.47 16.71
CA GLU A 144 -3.58 -22.24 16.12
C GLU A 144 -4.27 -21.46 14.99
N HIS A 145 -4.63 -22.20 13.94
CA HIS A 145 -5.31 -21.68 12.74
C HIS A 145 -4.59 -20.55 11.99
N VAL A 146 -3.26 -20.43 12.14
CA VAL A 146 -2.50 -19.36 11.47
C VAL A 146 -2.54 -19.47 9.95
N GLU A 147 -2.55 -20.69 9.39
CA GLU A 147 -2.53 -20.90 7.95
C GLU A 147 -3.87 -20.48 7.33
N GLU A 148 -4.98 -20.85 7.98
CA GLU A 148 -6.35 -20.48 7.64
C GLU A 148 -6.56 -18.97 7.81
N PHE A 149 -6.03 -18.37 8.89
CA PHE A 149 -6.04 -16.93 9.08
C PHE A 149 -5.32 -16.21 7.94
N LEU A 150 -4.12 -16.63 7.56
CA LEU A 150 -3.34 -16.01 6.48
C LEU A 150 -4.02 -16.19 5.11
N GLU A 151 -4.64 -17.35 4.86
CA GLU A 151 -5.43 -17.59 3.64
C GLU A 151 -6.65 -16.67 3.56
N TRP A 152 -7.36 -16.49 4.68
CA TRP A 152 -8.48 -15.56 4.75
C TRP A 152 -8.00 -14.10 4.58
N ALA A 153 -6.98 -13.70 5.35
CA ALA A 153 -6.51 -12.32 5.42
C ALA A 153 -5.95 -11.85 4.06
N CYS A 154 -5.25 -12.70 3.31
CA CYS A 154 -4.61 -12.27 2.06
C CYS A 154 -5.61 -11.86 0.96
N LYS A 155 -6.88 -12.27 1.10
CA LYS A 155 -8.00 -11.88 0.22
C LYS A 155 -8.44 -10.43 0.45
N LEU A 156 -8.32 -9.94 1.68
CA LEU A 156 -8.80 -8.62 2.11
C LEU A 156 -7.67 -7.63 2.42
N TYR A 157 -6.45 -8.12 2.64
CA TYR A 157 -5.31 -7.34 3.11
C TYR A 157 -4.04 -7.63 2.33
N GLU A 158 -3.21 -6.60 2.13
CA GLU A 158 -1.80 -6.75 1.80
C GLU A 158 -0.99 -6.94 3.09
N ILE A 159 -0.44 -8.14 3.24
CA ILE A 159 0.21 -8.57 4.48
C ILE A 159 1.70 -8.30 4.42
N SER A 160 2.19 -7.50 5.36
CA SER A 160 3.61 -7.33 5.70
C SER A 160 3.89 -7.96 7.05
N VAL A 161 5.15 -8.29 7.33
CA VAL A 161 5.59 -8.80 8.65
C VAL A 161 6.66 -7.89 9.25
N CYS A 162 6.59 -7.66 10.55
CA CYS A 162 7.47 -6.76 11.29
C CYS A 162 7.80 -7.36 12.66
N SER A 163 9.07 -7.72 12.91
CA SER A 163 9.49 -8.32 14.19
C SER A 163 10.80 -7.70 14.71
N LEU A 164 11.05 -7.90 16.01
CA LEU A 164 12.30 -7.60 16.69
C LEU A 164 13.32 -8.75 16.62
N GLY A 165 13.06 -9.78 15.83
CA GLY A 165 14.07 -10.78 15.48
C GLY A 165 15.02 -10.25 14.41
N GLU A 166 16.14 -10.94 14.19
CA GLU A 166 17.04 -10.65 13.07
C GLU A 166 16.35 -10.85 11.71
N GLN A 167 16.81 -10.16 10.65
CA GLN A 167 16.23 -10.33 9.31
C GLN A 167 16.23 -11.78 8.82
N SER A 168 17.30 -12.54 9.10
CA SER A 168 17.40 -13.97 8.78
C SER A 168 16.25 -14.77 9.43
N TYR A 169 15.95 -14.48 10.68
CA TYR A 169 14.84 -15.08 11.41
C TYR A 169 13.49 -14.69 10.81
N VAL A 170 13.27 -13.40 10.54
CA VAL A 170 12.04 -12.90 9.89
C VAL A 170 11.81 -13.62 8.56
N ASP A 171 12.85 -13.74 7.73
CA ASP A 171 12.76 -14.41 6.44
C ASP A 171 12.48 -15.92 6.57
N MET A 172 13.11 -16.61 7.53
CA MET A 172 12.87 -18.03 7.79
C MET A 172 11.47 -18.31 8.31
N VAL A 173 10.98 -17.51 9.25
CA VAL A 173 9.61 -17.66 9.78
C VAL A 173 8.59 -17.35 8.70
N ALA A 174 8.79 -16.30 7.92
CA ALA A 174 7.91 -15.97 6.80
C ALA A 174 7.90 -17.08 5.73
N ASP A 175 9.05 -17.70 5.42
CA ASP A 175 9.13 -18.83 4.49
C ASP A 175 8.42 -20.09 5.04
N VAL A 176 8.37 -20.29 6.36
CA VAL A 176 7.63 -21.40 6.98
C VAL A 176 6.12 -21.12 7.03
N LEU A 177 5.72 -19.90 7.35
CA LEU A 177 4.31 -19.48 7.38
C LEU A 177 3.72 -19.45 5.96
N ASP A 178 4.51 -19.02 4.98
CA ASP A 178 4.08 -18.86 3.59
C ASP A 178 5.12 -19.34 2.56
N PRO A 179 5.31 -20.67 2.42
CA PRO A 179 6.36 -21.24 1.56
C PRO A 179 6.22 -20.84 0.09
N MET A 180 4.98 -20.70 -0.39
CA MET A 180 4.68 -20.33 -1.78
C MET A 180 4.67 -18.81 -2.01
N ARG A 181 4.82 -18.00 -0.95
CA ARG A 181 4.83 -16.53 -1.00
C ARG A 181 3.57 -15.93 -1.64
N THR A 182 2.43 -16.59 -1.47
CA THR A 182 1.15 -16.16 -2.05
C THR A 182 0.32 -15.31 -1.09
N ARG A 183 0.55 -15.42 0.23
CA ARG A 183 -0.20 -14.76 1.29
C ARG A 183 0.53 -13.52 1.82
N ILE A 184 1.81 -13.65 2.17
CA ILE A 184 2.66 -12.56 2.69
C ILE A 184 3.42 -11.94 1.51
N ARG A 185 2.78 -10.95 0.88
CA ARG A 185 3.28 -10.27 -0.33
C ARG A 185 3.98 -8.93 -0.05
N GLY A 186 3.74 -8.36 1.13
CA GLY A 186 4.33 -7.10 1.57
C GLY A 186 5.76 -7.24 2.10
N THR A 187 6.22 -6.19 2.78
CA THR A 187 7.58 -6.11 3.29
C THR A 187 7.81 -7.07 4.46
N ARG A 188 8.95 -7.76 4.46
CA ARG A 188 9.45 -8.57 5.58
C ARG A 188 10.52 -7.77 6.31
N TYR A 189 10.20 -7.22 7.49
CA TYR A 189 11.03 -6.23 8.15
C TYR A 189 11.48 -6.66 9.55
N SER A 190 12.77 -6.43 9.82
CA SER A 190 13.40 -6.58 11.14
C SER A 190 13.72 -5.20 11.71
N ALA A 191 13.02 -4.80 12.77
CA ALA A 191 13.33 -3.56 13.49
C ALA A 191 14.58 -3.70 14.38
N ARG A 192 14.94 -4.94 14.75
CA ARG A 192 16.14 -5.27 15.54
C ARG A 192 17.44 -4.83 14.90
N GLN A 193 17.54 -4.90 13.58
CA GLN A 193 18.78 -4.51 12.91
C GLN A 193 19.08 -3.01 13.06
N GLU A 194 18.03 -2.19 13.09
CA GLU A 194 18.17 -0.75 13.37
C GLU A 194 18.50 -0.52 14.86
N TYR A 195 17.97 -1.37 15.76
CA TYR A 195 18.31 -1.36 17.19
C TYR A 195 19.76 -1.68 17.49
N ASP A 196 20.23 -2.84 17.02
CA ASP A 196 21.55 -3.33 17.37
C ASP A 196 22.61 -2.33 16.89
N PHE A 197 22.33 -1.62 15.80
CA PHE A 197 23.16 -0.52 15.34
C PHE A 197 23.20 0.66 16.34
N LEU A 198 22.06 1.11 16.86
CA LEU A 198 22.00 2.18 17.86
C LEU A 198 22.76 1.81 19.14
N ASN A 199 22.71 0.53 19.53
CA ASN A 199 23.35 0.04 20.76
C ASN A 199 24.81 -0.37 20.61
N ALA A 200 25.26 -0.79 19.43
CA ALA A 200 26.64 -1.22 19.20
C ALA A 200 27.63 -0.04 19.15
N ASN A 201 27.14 1.20 19.12
CA ASN A 201 27.96 2.40 19.03
C ASN A 201 27.91 3.31 20.29
N PRO A 202 28.07 2.78 21.53
CA PRO A 202 27.97 3.59 22.74
C PRO A 202 29.21 4.45 22.99
N GLN A 203 30.30 4.27 22.24
CA GLN A 203 31.58 4.97 22.44
C GLN A 203 31.65 6.35 21.78
N GLY A 204 30.59 6.81 21.11
CA GLY A 204 30.47 8.21 20.70
C GLY A 204 30.11 9.09 21.89
N GLY A 205 31.07 9.34 22.77
CA GLY A 205 30.94 10.14 23.98
C GLY A 205 30.32 11.52 23.76
N ALA A 206 29.94 12.14 24.88
CA ALA A 206 29.27 13.44 25.02
C ALA A 206 30.04 14.67 24.45
N GLY A 207 30.85 14.50 23.41
CA GLY A 207 31.37 15.60 22.59
C GLY A 207 30.27 16.08 21.66
N GLY A 208 29.79 17.30 21.87
CA GLY A 208 28.79 17.98 21.06
C GLY A 208 29.21 18.11 19.60
N GLY A 209 28.97 17.05 18.81
CA GLY A 209 29.12 17.04 17.38
C GLY A 209 28.06 17.95 16.76
N THR A 210 28.51 19.06 16.21
CA THR A 210 27.72 19.96 15.38
C THR A 210 27.08 19.15 14.26
N GLY A 211 25.74 19.06 14.25
CA GLY A 211 25.00 18.68 13.04
C GLY A 211 25.41 19.57 11.86
N PRO A 212 25.08 19.18 10.62
CA PRO A 212 25.55 19.89 9.43
C PRO A 212 25.31 21.41 9.55
N PRO A 213 26.32 22.26 9.27
CA PRO A 213 26.18 23.71 9.38
C PRO A 213 25.12 24.18 8.38
N GLY A 214 23.95 24.59 8.88
CA GLY A 214 22.87 25.15 8.07
C GLY A 214 21.52 24.42 8.10
N ALA A 215 21.35 23.35 8.88
CA ALA A 215 20.01 22.84 9.19
C ALA A 215 19.31 23.75 10.22
N SER A 216 18.91 24.95 9.79
CA SER A 216 18.00 25.79 10.57
C SER A 216 16.66 25.08 10.73
N ASN A 217 16.03 25.24 11.90
CA ASN A 217 14.63 24.88 12.15
C ASN A 217 13.72 25.71 11.23
N VAL A 218 13.70 25.42 9.94
CA VAL A 218 12.66 25.86 9.02
C VAL A 218 11.43 25.01 9.35
N PRO A 219 10.23 25.58 9.50
CA PRO A 219 9.01 24.77 9.59
C PRO A 219 8.90 23.98 8.27
N VAL A 220 9.25 22.70 8.34
CA VAL A 220 9.25 21.81 7.18
C VAL A 220 7.81 21.46 6.86
N THR A 221 7.23 22.11 5.85
CA THR A 221 5.91 21.77 5.26
C THR A 221 5.96 20.54 4.34
N ALA A 222 6.92 19.63 4.53
CA ALA A 222 7.11 18.44 3.71
C ALA A 222 7.67 17.29 4.55
N LEU A 223 6.89 16.22 4.70
CA LEU A 223 7.27 14.93 5.28
C LEU A 223 7.72 15.03 6.75
N SER A 224 6.79 14.73 7.67
CA SER A 224 7.00 14.71 9.12
C SER A 224 7.99 13.61 9.54
N THR A 225 9.30 13.89 9.45
CA THR A 225 10.37 13.09 10.08
C THR A 225 10.64 13.52 11.54
N ALA A 226 9.99 14.60 12.00
CA ALA A 226 10.18 15.15 13.34
C ALA A 226 9.74 14.18 14.46
N ALA A 227 8.76 13.30 14.20
CA ALA A 227 8.28 12.32 15.18
C ALA A 227 9.35 11.27 15.55
N ILE A 228 10.11 10.75 14.58
CA ILE A 228 11.14 9.73 14.82
C ILE A 228 12.33 10.31 15.61
N THR A 229 12.62 11.61 15.46
CA THR A 229 13.76 12.24 16.14
C THR A 229 13.41 12.61 17.59
N ASN A 230 12.16 13.00 17.86
CA ASN A 230 11.73 13.38 19.21
C ASN A 230 11.51 12.16 20.14
N ALA A 231 11.11 11.00 19.62
CA ALA A 231 10.99 9.77 20.42
C ALA A 231 12.35 9.27 20.97
N ILE A 232 13.47 9.65 20.34
CA ILE A 232 14.82 9.24 20.77
C ILE A 232 15.43 10.26 21.76
N ILE A 233 14.95 11.51 21.78
CA ILE A 233 15.55 12.61 22.57
C ILE A 233 14.76 12.95 23.84
N SER A 234 13.46 12.62 23.94
CA SER A 234 12.61 12.99 25.09
C SER A 234 12.74 12.08 26.35
N GLY A 235 13.84 11.37 26.52
CA GLY A 235 14.23 10.76 27.80
C GLY A 235 14.72 11.80 28.82
N VAL A 236 13.94 12.85 29.09
CA VAL A 236 14.24 13.82 30.16
C VAL A 236 13.87 13.18 31.49
N VAL A 237 14.90 12.67 32.15
CA VAL A 237 14.89 12.20 33.54
C VAL A 237 14.55 13.39 34.44
N VAL A 238 13.36 13.39 35.04
CA VAL A 238 13.08 14.17 36.24
C VAL A 238 12.97 13.20 37.43
N GLY A 239 14.01 13.22 38.26
CA GLY A 239 13.88 13.03 39.71
C GLY A 239 13.80 11.60 40.26
N GLY A 240 14.98 11.02 40.55
CA GLY A 240 15.32 10.44 41.86
C GLY A 240 14.55 9.22 42.39
N GLY A 241 15.11 8.02 42.22
CA GLY A 241 14.74 6.85 43.03
C GLY A 241 15.24 5.52 42.49
N ALA A 242 16.30 4.99 43.12
CA ALA A 242 16.77 3.59 43.14
C ALA A 242 16.81 2.78 41.81
N SER A 243 18.03 2.69 41.26
CA SER A 243 18.63 1.62 40.46
C SER A 243 17.77 0.39 40.09
N SER A 244 16.82 0.56 39.18
CA SER A 244 16.47 -0.51 38.23
C SER A 244 17.42 -0.36 37.04
N SER A 245 18.00 -1.45 36.57
CA SER A 245 18.79 -1.47 35.33
C SER A 245 17.94 -0.89 34.21
N GLN A 246 18.20 0.35 33.81
CA GLN A 246 17.57 0.99 32.65
C GLN A 246 17.93 0.17 31.41
N GLN A 247 17.07 -0.78 31.08
CA GLN A 247 17.12 -1.50 29.84
C GLN A 247 17.02 -0.43 28.74
N ALA A 248 18.01 -0.37 27.86
CA ALA A 248 18.02 0.58 26.75
C ALA A 248 16.66 0.49 26.04
N PRO A 249 16.01 1.61 25.72
CA PRO A 249 14.70 1.59 25.08
C PRO A 249 14.79 0.79 23.78
N THR A 250 14.04 -0.30 23.71
CA THR A 250 13.90 -1.07 22.48
C THR A 250 13.27 -0.14 21.43
N PRO A 251 13.89 0.04 20.25
CA PRO A 251 13.42 0.98 19.28
C PRO A 251 12.10 0.45 18.75
N PRO A 252 11.18 1.36 18.52
CA PRO A 252 9.88 0.96 18.08
C PRO A 252 9.99 0.39 16.65
N LYS A 253 9.23 -0.67 16.40
CA LYS A 253 8.73 -1.00 15.06
C LYS A 253 8.12 0.27 14.46
N ASP A 254 8.17 0.47 13.15
CA ASP A 254 7.69 1.73 12.56
C ASP A 254 6.99 1.49 11.22
N LEU A 255 5.75 1.95 11.10
CA LEU A 255 5.00 1.93 9.84
C LEU A 255 5.68 2.71 8.73
N LEU A 256 6.45 3.76 9.04
CA LEU A 256 7.21 4.51 8.04
C LEU A 256 8.30 3.66 7.38
N SER A 257 8.86 2.68 8.09
CA SER A 257 9.83 1.74 7.51
C SER A 257 9.20 0.74 6.54
N LEU A 258 7.88 0.54 6.64
CA LEU A 258 7.11 -0.41 5.82
C LEU A 258 6.42 0.26 4.64
N TYR A 259 5.82 1.43 4.83
CA TYR A 259 4.96 2.09 3.85
C TYR A 259 5.31 3.57 3.67
N ALA A 260 5.79 3.93 2.47
CA ALA A 260 6.21 5.30 2.17
C ALA A 260 5.04 6.30 2.17
N PHE A 261 3.82 5.84 1.84
CA PHE A 261 2.64 6.70 1.86
C PHE A 261 2.28 7.19 3.26
N CYS A 262 2.77 6.51 4.32
CA CYS A 262 2.59 7.01 5.69
C CYS A 262 3.38 8.31 5.96
N ALA A 263 4.38 8.62 5.15
CA ALA A 263 5.10 9.88 5.25
C ALA A 263 4.36 11.03 4.55
N LEU A 264 3.48 10.72 3.58
CA LEU A 264 2.74 11.73 2.82
C LEU A 264 1.73 12.44 3.74
N SER A 265 1.95 13.73 3.96
CA SER A 265 1.08 14.60 4.76
C SER A 265 0.48 15.76 3.96
N LYS A 266 0.94 15.99 2.72
CA LYS A 266 0.49 17.12 1.92
C LYS A 266 -0.92 16.85 1.36
N PRO A 267 -1.83 17.83 1.38
CA PRO A 267 -3.07 17.76 0.63
C PRO A 267 -2.77 17.68 -0.88
N THR A 268 -3.70 17.12 -1.65
CA THR A 268 -3.56 17.04 -3.10
C THR A 268 -3.57 18.43 -3.74
N ASN A 269 -3.09 18.55 -4.98
CA ASN A 269 -3.02 19.83 -5.72
C ASN A 269 -4.39 20.53 -5.87
N ASP A 270 -5.49 19.79 -5.72
CA ASP A 270 -6.87 20.30 -5.70
C ASP A 270 -7.28 20.94 -4.35
N GLY A 271 -6.39 20.92 -3.35
CA GLY A 271 -6.63 21.43 -1.99
C GLY A 271 -7.61 20.58 -1.17
N LEU A 272 -8.00 19.42 -1.69
CA LEU A 272 -8.92 18.51 -1.02
C LEU A 272 -8.15 17.52 -0.12
N PRO A 273 -8.76 17.08 0.99
CA PRO A 273 -8.17 16.00 1.77
C PRO A 273 -8.00 14.74 0.93
N GLU A 274 -6.90 14.02 1.14
CA GLU A 274 -6.60 12.78 0.43
C GLU A 274 -6.77 11.60 1.38
N ILE A 275 -7.43 10.54 0.91
CA ILE A 275 -7.58 9.34 1.71
C ILE A 275 -6.23 8.67 1.95
N GLY A 276 -6.07 8.15 3.18
CA GLY A 276 -4.96 7.28 3.52
C GLY A 276 -3.60 7.95 3.66
N ASN A 277 -3.59 9.27 3.85
CA ASN A 277 -2.38 9.99 4.26
C ASN A 277 -2.04 9.68 5.73
N GLY A 278 -0.75 9.76 6.07
CA GLY A 278 -0.28 9.39 7.40
C GLY A 278 -0.53 7.90 7.73
N PHE A 279 -0.83 7.61 9.00
CA PHE A 279 -1.11 6.25 9.48
C PHE A 279 -2.56 5.82 9.28
N ALA A 280 -3.33 6.50 8.43
CA ALA A 280 -4.77 6.30 8.34
C ALA A 280 -5.21 5.00 7.65
N LEU A 281 -4.31 4.19 7.08
CA LEU A 281 -4.65 2.92 6.41
C LEU A 281 -4.14 1.66 7.10
N PRO A 282 -2.86 1.58 7.51
CA PRO A 282 -2.33 0.30 7.99
C PRO A 282 -2.99 -0.12 9.31
N LEU A 283 -3.28 -1.41 9.44
CA LEU A 283 -3.59 -2.03 10.72
C LEU A 283 -2.39 -2.88 11.16
N ILE A 284 -2.20 -3.00 12.46
CA ILE A 284 -1.14 -3.79 13.09
C ILE A 284 -1.80 -4.87 13.95
N LEU A 285 -1.33 -6.11 13.82
CA LEU A 285 -1.64 -7.20 14.75
C LEU A 285 -0.37 -7.53 15.52
N ASP A 286 -0.38 -7.28 16.82
CA ASP A 286 0.80 -7.37 17.68
C ASP A 286 0.34 -7.65 19.12
N ASP A 287 1.14 -8.33 19.93
CA ASP A 287 0.82 -8.56 21.34
C ASP A 287 1.28 -7.42 22.25
N LEU A 288 2.23 -6.59 21.80
CA LEU A 288 2.86 -5.52 22.57
C LEU A 288 2.77 -4.16 21.88
N THR A 289 1.72 -3.38 22.20
CA THR A 289 1.52 -2.02 21.69
C THR A 289 2.73 -1.10 21.92
N GLN A 290 3.42 -1.22 23.05
CA GLN A 290 4.56 -0.37 23.38
C GLN A 290 5.78 -0.57 22.47
N MET A 291 5.77 -1.61 21.62
CA MET A 291 6.80 -1.79 20.59
C MET A 291 6.61 -0.86 19.38
N TRP A 292 5.58 -0.03 19.37
CA TRP A 292 5.30 0.95 18.32
C TRP A 292 5.37 2.38 18.87
N PRO A 293 5.58 3.41 18.03
CA PRO A 293 5.50 4.81 18.43
C PRO A 293 4.08 5.13 18.90
N SER A 294 3.95 6.00 19.89
CA SER A 294 2.66 6.34 20.51
C SER A 294 1.60 6.78 19.50
N GLU A 295 2.00 7.48 18.45
CA GLU A 295 1.13 7.97 17.37
C GLU A 295 0.62 6.84 16.45
N GLN A 296 1.15 5.63 16.58
CA GLN A 296 0.75 4.42 15.85
C GLN A 296 0.00 3.42 16.75
N HIS A 297 -0.14 3.69 18.05
CA HIS A 297 -0.82 2.77 18.99
C HIS A 297 -2.28 2.53 18.62
N ASP A 298 -2.93 3.55 18.07
CA ASP A 298 -4.30 3.47 17.57
C ASP A 298 -4.45 2.47 16.38
N ASN A 299 -3.36 2.14 15.70
CA ASN A 299 -3.35 1.16 14.62
C ASN A 299 -3.19 -0.29 15.13
N VAL A 300 -2.89 -0.49 16.41
CA VAL A 300 -2.57 -1.80 16.98
C VAL A 300 -3.83 -2.50 17.50
N ILE A 301 -4.12 -3.66 16.93
CA ILE A 301 -5.07 -4.63 17.45
C ILE A 301 -4.29 -5.62 18.30
N VAL A 302 -4.46 -5.51 19.62
CA VAL A 302 -3.71 -6.34 20.58
C VAL A 302 -4.25 -7.77 20.61
N VAL A 303 -3.40 -8.73 20.30
CA VAL A 303 -3.68 -10.16 20.53
C VAL A 303 -3.09 -10.61 21.86
N LYS A 304 -3.74 -11.55 22.52
CA LYS A 304 -3.28 -12.08 23.81
C LYS A 304 -3.21 -13.59 23.79
N GLU A 305 -2.25 -14.10 24.55
CA GLU A 305 -2.11 -15.52 24.83
C GLU A 305 -3.37 -16.10 25.48
N SER A 306 -3.76 -17.30 25.03
CA SER A 306 -4.90 -18.04 25.57
C SER A 306 -4.52 -18.72 26.89
N LYS A 307 -5.00 -18.18 28.02
CA LYS A 307 -4.64 -18.62 29.38
C LYS A 307 -4.95 -20.07 29.72
N ASN A 308 -5.90 -20.70 29.01
CA ASN A 308 -6.38 -22.05 29.31
C ASN A 308 -5.89 -23.09 28.30
N SER A 309 -4.98 -22.71 27.39
CA SER A 309 -4.43 -23.64 26.41
C SER A 309 -3.31 -24.48 27.03
N SER A 310 -3.28 -25.77 26.70
CA SER A 310 -2.24 -26.70 27.17
C SER A 310 -0.87 -26.48 26.50
N VAL A 311 -0.87 -25.83 25.34
CA VAL A 311 0.30 -25.37 24.60
C VAL A 311 0.06 -23.93 24.19
N TRP A 312 1.10 -23.09 24.21
CA TRP A 312 0.99 -21.68 23.81
C TRP A 312 0.19 -21.51 22.51
N THR A 313 -0.72 -20.54 22.51
CA THR A 313 -1.48 -20.10 21.33
C THR A 313 -2.07 -18.72 21.61
N VAL A 314 -2.41 -17.98 20.57
CA VAL A 314 -3.22 -16.75 20.67
C VAL A 314 -4.56 -16.97 19.96
N ASN A 315 -5.59 -16.23 20.40
CA ASN A 315 -6.93 -16.33 19.83
C ASN A 315 -7.04 -15.60 18.48
N LEU A 316 -6.30 -16.05 17.45
CA LEU A 316 -6.47 -15.53 16.09
C LEU A 316 -7.86 -15.84 15.57
N PHE A 317 -8.28 -17.10 15.65
CA PHE A 317 -9.57 -17.54 15.11
C PHE A 317 -10.58 -17.83 16.24
N PRO A 318 -11.88 -17.50 16.05
CA PRO A 318 -12.47 -16.75 14.93
C PRO A 318 -12.45 -15.22 15.13
N MET A 319 -11.97 -14.75 16.29
CA MET A 319 -12.16 -13.37 16.73
C MET A 319 -11.46 -12.35 15.83
N VAL A 320 -10.19 -12.55 15.49
CA VAL A 320 -9.43 -11.57 14.69
C VAL A 320 -10.01 -11.43 13.29
N PRO A 321 -10.33 -12.52 12.53
CA PRO A 321 -11.06 -12.42 11.28
C PRO A 321 -12.39 -11.68 11.37
N HIS A 322 -13.16 -11.89 12.45
CA HIS A 322 -14.43 -11.21 12.64
C HIS A 322 -14.24 -9.69 12.78
N VAL A 323 -13.31 -9.26 13.65
CA VAL A 323 -12.99 -7.84 13.87
C VAL A 323 -12.45 -7.20 12.59
N LEU A 324 -11.42 -7.81 11.99
CA LEU A 324 -10.81 -7.30 10.76
C LEU A 324 -11.83 -7.26 9.62
N GLY A 325 -12.65 -8.31 9.45
CA GLY A 325 -13.71 -8.34 8.46
C GLY A 325 -14.72 -7.19 8.61
N ALA A 326 -15.13 -6.89 9.84
CA ALA A 326 -16.01 -5.75 10.12
C ALA A 326 -15.34 -4.40 9.80
N ILE A 327 -14.07 -4.22 10.19
CA ILE A 327 -13.29 -3.01 9.87
C ILE A 327 -13.18 -2.82 8.36
N HIS A 328 -12.85 -3.89 7.62
CA HIS A 328 -12.71 -3.86 6.16
C HIS A 328 -14.01 -3.46 5.46
N GLN A 329 -15.12 -4.12 5.82
CA GLN A 329 -16.43 -3.83 5.24
C GLN A 329 -16.85 -2.38 5.49
N GLU A 330 -16.71 -1.92 6.73
CA GLU A 330 -17.10 -0.58 7.12
C GLU A 330 -16.20 0.49 6.49
N PHE A 331 -14.88 0.25 6.45
CA PHE A 331 -13.94 1.14 5.78
C PHE A 331 -14.31 1.33 4.31
N PHE A 332 -14.53 0.23 3.57
CA PHE A 332 -14.82 0.35 2.15
C PHE A 332 -16.22 0.92 1.89
N ARG A 333 -17.20 0.68 2.76
CA ARG A 333 -18.50 1.36 2.71
C ARG A 333 -18.35 2.88 2.84
N ALA A 334 -17.56 3.33 3.82
CA ALA A 334 -17.27 4.74 4.03
C ALA A 334 -16.43 5.34 2.89
N TYR A 335 -15.45 4.59 2.38
CA TYR A 335 -14.64 4.96 1.21
C TYR A 335 -15.49 5.18 -0.03
N ASP A 336 -16.37 4.24 -0.37
CA ASP A 336 -17.23 4.35 -1.55
C ASP A 336 -18.13 5.60 -1.45
N ALA A 337 -18.60 5.97 -0.25
CA ALA A 337 -19.36 7.20 -0.02
C ALA A 337 -18.50 8.46 -0.16
N TRP A 338 -17.29 8.44 0.42
CA TRP A 338 -16.34 9.54 0.35
C TRP A 338 -15.87 9.80 -1.09
N ASP A 339 -15.59 8.77 -1.86
CA ASP A 339 -15.12 8.87 -3.24
C ASP A 339 -16.18 9.47 -4.18
N ARG A 340 -17.46 9.07 -3.99
CA ARG A 340 -18.60 9.71 -4.69
C ARG A 340 -18.71 11.20 -4.34
N ALA A 341 -18.60 11.54 -3.07
CA ALA A 341 -18.68 12.93 -2.63
C ALA A 341 -17.50 13.77 -3.15
N ARG A 342 -16.28 13.20 -3.16
CA ARG A 342 -15.09 13.83 -3.75
C ARG A 342 -15.32 14.10 -5.24
N THR A 343 -15.78 13.09 -5.97
CA THR A 343 -16.08 13.21 -7.41
C THR A 343 -17.09 14.33 -7.68
N ALA A 344 -18.15 14.41 -6.88
CA ALA A 344 -19.14 15.49 -6.97
C ALA A 344 -18.55 16.87 -6.67
N ALA A 345 -17.67 16.97 -5.67
CA ALA A 345 -16.99 18.22 -5.31
C ALA A 345 -15.98 18.68 -6.38
N VAL A 346 -15.26 17.77 -7.03
CA VAL A 346 -14.35 18.10 -8.14
C VAL A 346 -15.14 18.54 -9.38
N ALA A 347 -16.24 17.85 -9.68
CA ALA A 347 -17.11 18.20 -10.80
C ALA A 347 -17.73 19.60 -10.64
N SER A 348 -18.01 20.05 -9.40
CA SER A 348 -18.58 21.39 -9.15
C SER A 348 -17.54 22.52 -9.23
N ILE A 349 -16.24 22.23 -9.08
CA ILE A 349 -15.16 23.22 -9.24
C ILE A 349 -14.87 23.46 -10.74
N THR A 350 -15.10 22.45 -11.58
CA THR A 350 -14.89 22.56 -13.02
C THR A 350 -16.02 23.40 -13.61
N ILE A 351 -15.79 24.70 -13.79
CA ILE A 351 -16.71 25.58 -14.52
C ILE A 351 -16.93 24.92 -15.88
N PRO A 352 -18.19 24.62 -16.29
CA PRO A 352 -18.44 24.14 -17.64
C PRO A 352 -17.84 25.19 -18.56
N ALA A 353 -16.78 24.81 -19.30
CA ALA A 353 -16.16 25.68 -20.28
C ALA A 353 -17.31 26.28 -21.06
N ALA A 354 -17.49 27.60 -20.93
CA ALA A 354 -18.62 28.30 -21.49
C ALA A 354 -18.76 27.74 -22.90
N SER A 355 -19.89 27.10 -23.17
CA SER A 355 -20.19 26.53 -24.47
C SER A 355 -20.25 27.71 -25.41
N SER A 356 -19.07 28.10 -25.91
CA SER A 356 -18.89 29.04 -26.97
C SER A 356 -19.60 28.38 -28.13
N SER A 357 -20.84 28.80 -28.33
CA SER A 357 -21.50 28.78 -29.62
C SER A 357 -20.64 29.58 -30.59
N ILE A 358 -19.50 29.02 -30.98
CA ILE A 358 -18.82 29.38 -32.23
C ILE A 358 -19.64 28.68 -33.31
N SER A 359 -20.78 29.28 -33.60
CA SER A 359 -21.47 29.08 -34.86
C SER A 359 -20.54 29.56 -35.98
N ASN A 360 -20.20 28.65 -36.89
CA ASN A 360 -19.68 28.91 -38.24
C ASN A 360 -18.40 29.74 -38.36
N LEU A 361 -17.26 29.06 -38.36
CA LEU A 361 -16.18 29.38 -39.30
C LEU A 361 -15.86 28.11 -40.07
N ASP A 362 -16.28 28.11 -41.34
CA ASP A 362 -15.89 27.16 -42.37
C ASP A 362 -14.36 27.06 -42.41
N LEU A 363 -13.84 25.89 -42.06
CA LEU A 363 -12.46 25.49 -42.31
C LEU A 363 -12.49 24.15 -43.05
N ASN A 364 -12.74 24.27 -44.35
CA ASN A 364 -12.46 23.20 -45.30
C ASN A 364 -10.94 23.02 -45.43
N GLY A 365 -10.49 21.79 -45.17
CA GLY A 365 -9.31 21.22 -45.81
C GLY A 365 -7.99 21.33 -45.04
N VAL A 366 -7.78 20.42 -44.09
CA VAL A 366 -6.43 19.87 -43.84
C VAL A 366 -6.58 18.38 -43.51
N GLU A 367 -6.15 17.52 -44.43
CA GLU A 367 -6.01 16.09 -44.22
C GLU A 367 -4.95 15.79 -43.15
N VAL A 368 -5.33 15.04 -42.12
CA VAL A 368 -4.39 14.48 -41.15
C VAL A 368 -3.97 13.10 -41.63
N VAL A 369 -2.74 13.03 -42.16
CA VAL A 369 -2.03 11.78 -42.45
C VAL A 369 -1.55 11.18 -41.13
N ASN A 370 -2.08 10.01 -40.79
CA ASN A 370 -1.54 9.15 -39.74
C ASN A 370 -0.27 8.45 -40.26
N GLY A 371 0.87 8.73 -39.65
CA GLY A 371 2.13 8.05 -39.92
C GLY A 371 2.90 7.78 -38.63
N ILE A 372 2.78 6.56 -38.11
CA ILE A 372 3.68 6.00 -37.10
C ILE A 372 4.93 5.51 -37.85
N GLY A 373 6.08 6.13 -37.59
CA GLY A 373 7.36 5.75 -38.17
C GLY A 373 8.49 5.93 -37.17
N ALA A 374 9.14 4.82 -36.84
CA ALA A 374 10.34 4.75 -36.03
C ALA A 374 11.60 5.12 -36.84
N SER A 375 12.69 5.40 -36.09
CA SER A 375 14.12 5.32 -36.45
C SER A 375 14.81 6.55 -37.10
N GLY A 376 15.97 6.89 -36.52
CA GLY A 376 17.22 7.05 -37.27
C GLY A 376 17.79 8.46 -37.46
N GLY A 377 18.82 8.78 -36.68
CA GLY A 377 20.14 9.25 -37.17
C GLY A 377 20.32 10.63 -37.82
N GLY A 378 21.21 11.44 -37.21
CA GLY A 378 22.31 12.09 -37.93
C GLY A 378 22.17 13.56 -38.36
N GLY A 379 23.04 14.42 -37.80
CA GLY A 379 23.89 15.33 -38.59
C GLY A 379 23.41 16.76 -38.89
N GLY A 380 24.14 17.74 -38.33
CA GLY A 380 24.75 18.83 -39.12
C GLY A 380 23.98 20.14 -39.35
N GLY A 381 24.43 21.20 -38.66
CA GLY A 381 24.83 22.49 -39.23
C GLY A 381 23.79 23.44 -39.83
N GLY A 382 23.87 24.73 -39.44
CA GLY A 382 23.50 25.84 -40.33
C GLY A 382 22.62 26.93 -39.71
N SER A 383 23.22 28.09 -39.53
CA SER A 383 22.65 29.40 -39.19
C SER A 383 21.39 29.80 -39.97
N SER A 384 20.53 30.62 -39.37
CA SER A 384 20.20 32.00 -39.81
C SER A 384 18.88 32.52 -39.23
N HIS A 385 18.90 33.80 -38.89
CA HIS A 385 17.81 34.68 -38.46
C HIS A 385 16.44 34.44 -39.12
N ASN A 386 15.37 34.51 -38.32
CA ASN A 386 14.22 35.34 -38.69
C ASN A 386 13.44 35.82 -37.46
N SER A 387 13.40 37.15 -37.31
CA SER A 387 12.67 37.86 -36.27
C SER A 387 11.29 38.20 -36.80
N SER A 388 10.29 37.37 -36.52
CA SER A 388 8.88 37.68 -36.81
C SER A 388 8.10 37.82 -35.52
N ASN A 389 7.75 39.07 -35.25
CA ASN A 389 6.95 39.59 -34.16
C ASN A 389 5.51 39.02 -34.25
N SER A 390 5.22 37.94 -33.52
CA SER A 390 3.86 37.41 -33.37
C SER A 390 3.23 37.98 -32.10
N SER A 391 2.37 38.98 -32.27
CA SER A 391 1.45 39.45 -31.25
C SER A 391 0.51 38.31 -30.83
N HIS A 392 0.88 37.60 -29.76
CA HIS A 392 -0.01 36.68 -29.08
C HIS A 392 -1.14 37.48 -28.45
N SER A 393 -2.30 37.48 -29.09
CA SER A 393 -3.58 37.76 -28.44
C SER A 393 -3.76 36.70 -27.36
N SER A 394 -3.37 37.05 -26.13
CA SER A 394 -3.61 36.24 -24.94
C SER A 394 -5.12 36.13 -24.73
N SER A 395 -5.72 35.08 -25.30
CA SER A 395 -7.06 34.63 -24.94
C SER A 395 -7.06 34.44 -23.44
N GLY A 396 -7.68 35.38 -22.72
CA GLY A 396 -7.75 35.36 -21.27
C GLY A 396 -8.50 34.12 -20.81
N LEU A 397 -7.78 33.02 -20.59
CA LEU A 397 -8.23 31.94 -19.75
C LEU A 397 -8.39 32.56 -18.36
N SER A 398 -9.63 32.96 -18.03
CA SER A 398 -9.99 33.38 -16.68
C SER A 398 -9.45 32.33 -15.73
N ALA A 399 -8.52 32.73 -14.87
CA ALA A 399 -7.92 31.84 -13.88
C ALA A 399 -9.04 31.09 -13.17
N ILE A 400 -9.00 29.75 -13.21
CA ILE A 400 -9.95 28.91 -12.49
C ILE A 400 -9.81 29.28 -11.01
N ASP A 401 -10.83 29.92 -10.46
CA ASP A 401 -10.82 30.32 -9.07
C ASP A 401 -11.12 29.08 -8.19
N PHE A 402 -10.07 28.37 -7.81
CA PHE A 402 -10.14 27.25 -6.87
C PHE A 402 -10.65 27.65 -5.48
N THR A 403 -10.78 28.96 -5.19
CA THR A 403 -11.36 29.44 -3.92
C THR A 403 -12.88 29.45 -3.93
N ALA A 404 -13.54 29.26 -5.08
CA ALA A 404 -15.00 29.17 -5.15
C ALA A 404 -15.51 28.02 -4.27
N ILE A 405 -16.22 28.37 -3.19
CA ILE A 405 -16.83 27.42 -2.26
C ILE A 405 -18.20 27.04 -2.81
N THR A 406 -18.30 25.86 -3.42
CA THR A 406 -19.59 25.28 -3.83
C THR A 406 -20.23 24.49 -2.68
N PRO A 407 -21.57 24.34 -2.63
CA PRO A 407 -22.22 23.51 -1.62
C PRO A 407 -21.68 22.07 -1.58
N ALA A 408 -21.35 21.49 -2.74
CA ALA A 408 -20.74 20.15 -2.83
C ALA A 408 -19.33 20.11 -2.20
N LYS A 409 -18.50 21.13 -2.45
CA LYS A 409 -17.17 21.25 -1.83
C LYS A 409 -17.28 21.43 -0.31
N THR A 410 -18.21 22.27 0.18
CA THR A 410 -18.47 22.44 1.61
C THR A 410 -18.92 21.15 2.26
N ALA A 411 -19.89 20.43 1.65
CA ALA A 411 -20.37 19.16 2.16
C ALA A 411 -19.24 18.12 2.24
N PHE A 412 -18.40 18.03 1.20
CA PHE A 412 -17.25 17.14 1.19
C PHE A 412 -16.21 17.48 2.27
N LEU A 413 -15.91 18.76 2.48
CA LEU A 413 -14.96 19.20 3.52
C LEU A 413 -15.47 18.92 4.95
N GLN A 414 -16.78 18.75 5.13
CA GLN A 414 -17.38 18.35 6.41
C GLN A 414 -17.43 16.83 6.61
N MET A 415 -17.13 16.03 5.58
CA MET A 415 -17.12 14.57 5.71
C MET A 415 -15.86 14.10 6.44
N THR A 416 -16.05 13.18 7.39
CA THR A 416 -14.94 12.46 8.02
C THR A 416 -14.22 11.60 6.98
N ILE A 417 -12.89 11.74 6.90
CA ILE A 417 -12.06 10.89 6.04
C ILE A 417 -12.10 9.45 6.58
N PRO A 418 -12.46 8.46 5.75
CA PRO A 418 -12.47 7.06 6.18
C PRO A 418 -11.08 6.62 6.65
N SER A 419 -11.03 5.93 7.80
CA SER A 419 -9.82 5.28 8.30
C SER A 419 -10.19 3.93 8.95
N PRO A 420 -9.44 2.84 8.73
CA PRO A 420 -9.70 1.56 9.38
C PRO A 420 -9.65 1.65 10.90
N VAL A 421 -8.79 2.51 11.45
CA VAL A 421 -8.74 2.83 12.88
C VAL A 421 -10.05 3.46 13.36
N GLY A 422 -10.61 4.42 12.60
CA GLY A 422 -11.92 5.01 12.90
C GLY A 422 -13.03 3.95 12.90
N CYS A 423 -13.04 3.08 11.90
CA CYS A 423 -13.98 1.95 11.80
C CYS A 423 -13.81 0.97 12.97
N TYR A 424 -12.58 0.68 13.39
CA TYR A 424 -12.29 -0.17 14.55
C TYR A 424 -12.82 0.45 15.84
N LYS A 425 -12.56 1.75 16.05
CA LYS A 425 -13.07 2.48 17.22
C LYS A 425 -14.60 2.50 17.24
N GLU A 426 -15.25 2.68 16.09
CA GLU A 426 -16.72 2.63 16.00
C GLU A 426 -17.26 1.22 16.25
N TRP A 427 -16.62 0.19 15.69
CA TRP A 427 -16.96 -1.21 15.95
C TRP A 427 -16.83 -1.54 17.43
N LEU A 428 -15.75 -1.10 18.10
CA LEU A 428 -15.59 -1.27 19.54
C LEU A 428 -16.72 -0.60 20.32
N ARG A 429 -17.11 0.63 19.97
CA ARG A 429 -18.24 1.33 20.61
C ARG A 429 -19.55 0.57 20.42
N GLY A 430 -19.83 0.09 19.21
CA GLY A 430 -21.02 -0.70 18.90
C GLY A 430 -21.04 -2.04 19.66
N SER A 431 -19.94 -2.80 19.58
CA SER A 431 -19.81 -4.10 20.24
C SER A 431 -19.87 -3.98 21.77
N LEU A 432 -19.22 -2.97 22.36
CA LEU A 432 -19.33 -2.68 23.80
C LEU A 432 -20.75 -2.27 24.18
N ARG A 433 -21.44 -1.49 23.35
CA ARG A 433 -22.84 -1.11 23.59
C ARG A 433 -23.75 -2.34 23.59
N ASP A 434 -23.56 -3.24 22.63
CA ASP A 434 -24.32 -4.48 22.54
C ASP A 434 -23.99 -5.42 23.72
N GLN A 435 -22.71 -5.51 24.12
CA GLN A 435 -22.29 -6.29 25.30
C GLN A 435 -22.83 -5.70 26.61
N ILE A 436 -22.83 -4.37 26.78
CA ILE A 436 -23.40 -3.70 27.95
C ILE A 436 -24.92 -3.90 27.99
N SER A 437 -25.62 -3.83 26.85
CA SER A 437 -27.04 -4.17 26.77
C SER A 437 -27.33 -5.66 27.04
N LEU A 438 -26.33 -6.55 26.87
CA LEU A 438 -26.39 -7.99 27.17
C LEU A 438 -25.84 -8.36 28.56
N THR A 439 -25.52 -7.39 29.44
CA THR A 439 -25.06 -7.68 30.82
C THR A 439 -26.14 -8.24 31.76
N VAL A 440 -27.30 -8.65 31.23
CA VAL A 440 -28.08 -9.74 31.82
C VAL A 440 -27.42 -11.07 31.45
N SER A 441 -26.29 -11.36 32.12
CA SER A 441 -25.57 -12.64 32.20
C SER A 441 -25.80 -13.64 31.05
N VAL A 442 -25.08 -13.47 29.94
CA VAL A 442 -25.09 -14.45 28.85
C VAL A 442 -23.76 -15.23 28.83
N PRO A 443 -23.78 -16.57 28.87
CA PRO A 443 -22.57 -17.39 28.89
C PRO A 443 -21.77 -17.31 27.58
N ALA A 444 -20.45 -17.53 27.68
CA ALA A 444 -19.49 -17.46 26.56
C ALA A 444 -19.81 -18.39 25.37
N SER A 445 -20.68 -19.40 25.56
CA SER A 445 -21.21 -20.22 24.46
C SER A 445 -21.97 -19.41 23.40
N ASN A 446 -22.52 -18.27 23.78
CA ASN A 446 -23.37 -17.49 22.87
C ASN A 446 -22.56 -16.59 21.94
N LEU A 447 -21.33 -16.23 22.28
CA LEU A 447 -20.45 -15.48 21.38
C LEU A 447 -19.98 -16.38 20.22
N VAL A 448 -19.65 -17.64 20.51
CA VAL A 448 -19.30 -18.63 19.48
C VAL A 448 -20.49 -18.87 18.55
N SER A 449 -21.71 -19.00 19.11
CA SER A 449 -22.93 -19.14 18.32
C SER A 449 -23.25 -17.90 17.49
N ALA A 450 -23.02 -16.69 18.01
CA ALA A 450 -23.23 -15.44 17.28
C ALA A 450 -22.24 -15.27 16.13
N VAL A 451 -20.97 -15.59 16.35
CA VAL A 451 -19.94 -15.59 15.29
C VAL A 451 -20.26 -16.65 14.25
N ALA A 452 -20.66 -17.86 14.66
CA ALA A 452 -21.07 -18.92 13.74
C ALA A 452 -22.30 -18.51 12.91
N GLN A 453 -23.31 -17.89 13.53
CA GLN A 453 -24.49 -17.37 12.82
C GLN A 453 -24.12 -16.28 11.81
N GLN A 454 -23.23 -15.35 12.19
CA GLN A 454 -22.81 -14.30 11.28
C GLN A 454 -21.99 -14.86 10.10
N GLN A 455 -21.13 -15.84 10.36
CA GLN A 455 -20.37 -16.53 9.32
C GLN A 455 -21.30 -17.30 8.37
N GLN A 456 -22.36 -17.92 8.89
CA GLN A 456 -23.40 -18.57 8.11
C GLN A 456 -24.20 -17.57 7.27
N ALA A 457 -24.53 -16.40 7.82
CA ALA A 457 -25.20 -15.32 7.10
C ALA A 457 -24.34 -14.79 5.93
N PHE A 458 -23.03 -14.65 6.13
CA PHE A 458 -22.10 -14.25 5.07
C PHE A 458 -22.04 -15.29 3.93
N LEU A 459 -21.97 -16.58 4.26
CA LEU A 459 -22.03 -17.66 3.26
C LEU A 459 -23.36 -17.64 2.48
N LEU A 460 -24.48 -17.38 3.16
CA LEU A 460 -25.79 -17.27 2.51
C LEU A 460 -25.83 -16.07 1.54
N GLN A 461 -25.26 -14.93 1.93
CA GLN A 461 -25.18 -13.74 1.07
C GLN A 461 -24.33 -14.01 -0.17
N GLN A 462 -23.20 -14.70 -0.03
CA GLN A 462 -22.35 -15.07 -1.16
C GLN A 462 -23.07 -16.03 -2.13
N GLN A 463 -23.81 -17.02 -1.60
CA GLN A 463 -24.62 -17.92 -2.41
C GLN A 463 -25.72 -17.17 -3.18
N GLN A 464 -26.36 -16.18 -2.54
CA GLN A 464 -27.39 -15.36 -3.18
C GLN A 464 -26.84 -14.51 -4.34
N GLN A 465 -25.63 -13.96 -4.20
CA GLN A 465 -24.94 -13.27 -5.30
C GLN A 465 -24.63 -14.19 -6.48
N GLN A 466 -24.19 -15.43 -6.22
CA GLN A 466 -23.95 -16.40 -7.31
C GLN A 466 -25.25 -16.75 -8.06
N GLN A 467 -26.37 -16.93 -7.34
CA GLN A 467 -27.66 -17.16 -8.00
C GLN A 467 -28.11 -15.97 -8.86
N GLN A 468 -27.91 -14.73 -8.41
CA GLN A 468 -28.22 -13.55 -9.24
C GLN A 468 -27.36 -13.49 -10.51
N GLN A 469 -26.07 -13.83 -10.44
CA GLN A 469 -25.22 -13.89 -11.64
C GLN A 469 -25.67 -14.97 -12.62
N GLN A 470 -26.09 -16.15 -12.14
CA GLN A 470 -26.64 -17.19 -13.00
C GLN A 470 -27.95 -16.75 -13.69
N GLN A 471 -28.84 -16.06 -12.98
CA GLN A 471 -30.06 -15.52 -13.60
C GLN A 471 -29.75 -14.47 -14.68
N GLN A 472 -28.76 -13.59 -14.45
CA GLN A 472 -28.34 -12.63 -15.49
C GLN A 472 -27.78 -13.34 -16.73
N GLN A 473 -26.98 -14.40 -16.57
CA GLN A 473 -26.51 -15.18 -17.71
C GLN A 473 -27.65 -15.85 -18.48
N GLN A 474 -28.66 -16.39 -17.80
CA GLN A 474 -29.81 -16.99 -18.47
C GLN A 474 -30.64 -15.95 -19.24
N GLN A 475 -30.84 -14.75 -18.69
CA GLN A 475 -31.51 -13.67 -19.40
C GLN A 475 -30.74 -13.21 -20.65
N GLN A 476 -29.41 -13.16 -20.58
CA GLN A 476 -28.58 -12.85 -21.76
C GLN A 476 -28.68 -13.94 -22.83
N GLN A 477 -28.74 -15.21 -22.46
CA GLN A 477 -28.93 -16.31 -23.41
C GLN A 477 -30.31 -16.27 -24.08
N HIS A 478 -31.38 -15.99 -23.33
CA HIS A 478 -32.71 -15.80 -23.92
C HIS A 478 -32.78 -14.57 -24.84
N GLY A 479 -32.10 -13.47 -24.48
CA GLY A 479 -31.98 -12.31 -25.36
C GLY A 479 -31.32 -12.64 -26.70
N GLN A 480 -30.25 -13.45 -26.69
CA GLN A 480 -29.57 -13.89 -27.93
C GLN A 480 -30.45 -14.81 -28.77
N GLN A 481 -31.16 -15.77 -28.16
CA GLN A 481 -32.06 -16.66 -28.90
C GLN A 481 -33.22 -15.90 -29.56
N HIS A 482 -33.77 -14.89 -28.87
CA HIS A 482 -34.85 -14.07 -29.42
C HIS A 482 -34.35 -13.23 -30.61
N GLN A 483 -33.14 -12.67 -30.50
CA GLN A 483 -32.53 -11.93 -31.61
C GLN A 483 -32.21 -12.83 -32.82
N GLN A 484 -31.87 -14.10 -32.58
CA GLN A 484 -31.66 -15.08 -33.66
C GLN A 484 -32.97 -15.46 -34.38
N HIS A 485 -34.06 -15.71 -33.64
CA HIS A 485 -35.39 -15.93 -34.25
C HIS A 485 -35.90 -14.70 -35.02
N GLN A 486 -35.58 -13.50 -34.55
CA GLN A 486 -35.94 -12.27 -35.25
C GLN A 486 -35.14 -12.10 -36.54
N ARG A 487 -33.87 -12.54 -36.59
CA ARG A 487 -33.09 -12.60 -37.83
C ARG A 487 -33.62 -13.64 -38.82
N GLU A 488 -33.99 -14.83 -38.35
CA GLU A 488 -34.54 -15.88 -39.22
C GLU A 488 -35.90 -15.51 -39.82
N SER A 489 -36.76 -14.82 -39.07
CA SER A 489 -38.05 -14.35 -39.59
C SER A 489 -37.91 -13.22 -40.62
N VAL A 490 -36.91 -12.35 -40.49
CA VAL A 490 -36.60 -11.34 -41.53
C VAL A 490 -36.01 -11.98 -42.79
N GLN A 491 -35.25 -13.07 -42.66
CA GLN A 491 -34.64 -13.76 -43.80
C GLN A 491 -35.67 -14.54 -44.64
N GLN A 492 -36.74 -15.06 -44.04
CA GLN A 492 -37.81 -15.73 -44.80
C GLN A 492 -38.67 -14.76 -45.64
N GLN A 493 -38.69 -13.46 -45.33
CA GLN A 493 -39.42 -12.46 -46.12
C GLN A 493 -38.65 -11.96 -47.36
N HIS A 494 -37.36 -12.28 -47.47
CA HIS A 494 -36.55 -11.96 -48.64
C HIS A 494 -36.12 -13.26 -49.31
N GLN A 495 -37.09 -13.98 -49.90
CA GLN A 495 -36.78 -15.03 -50.87
C GLN A 495 -36.72 -14.37 -52.25
N PRO A 496 -35.53 -14.07 -52.80
CA PRO A 496 -35.42 -13.48 -54.12
C PRO A 496 -35.91 -14.49 -55.17
N GLN A 497 -36.77 -13.99 -56.05
CA GLN A 497 -37.28 -14.68 -57.23
C GLN A 497 -36.10 -15.18 -58.10
N PRO A 498 -36.12 -16.42 -58.63
CA PRO A 498 -34.98 -16.99 -59.33
C PRO A 498 -34.68 -16.23 -60.62
N GLN A 499 -33.50 -15.62 -60.70
CA GLN A 499 -32.94 -15.05 -61.93
C GLN A 499 -32.30 -16.17 -62.79
N PRO A 500 -32.40 -16.06 -64.12
CA PRO A 500 -31.88 -17.06 -65.05
C PRO A 500 -30.34 -17.08 -65.09
N GLN A 501 -29.81 -18.30 -65.14
CA GLN A 501 -28.38 -18.63 -65.23
C GLN A 501 -27.69 -17.96 -66.42
N PRO A 502 -26.48 -17.42 -66.22
CA PRO A 502 -25.45 -17.40 -67.24
C PRO A 502 -24.40 -18.49 -66.96
N GLN A 503 -24.08 -19.23 -68.02
CA GLN A 503 -22.94 -20.12 -68.12
C GLN A 503 -21.65 -19.41 -67.71
N GLN A 504 -20.87 -20.00 -66.79
CA GLN A 504 -19.45 -19.68 -66.69
C GLN A 504 -18.58 -20.93 -66.59
N GLN A 505 -17.50 -20.83 -67.35
CA GLN A 505 -16.49 -21.80 -67.66
C GLN A 505 -15.66 -22.20 -66.43
N HIS A 506 -15.22 -23.45 -66.47
CA HIS A 506 -14.18 -24.02 -65.63
C HIS A 506 -12.90 -23.18 -65.67
N GLN A 507 -12.32 -22.93 -64.49
CA GLN A 507 -10.87 -22.86 -64.37
C GLN A 507 -10.46 -23.44 -63.01
N GLU A 508 -9.92 -24.66 -63.07
CA GLU A 508 -9.27 -25.37 -61.98
C GLU A 508 -7.93 -24.70 -61.62
N GLN A 509 -7.66 -24.54 -60.32
CA GLN A 509 -6.29 -24.54 -59.80
C GLN A 509 -6.22 -25.27 -58.45
N PRO A 510 -5.09 -25.95 -58.14
CA PRO A 510 -5.05 -27.03 -57.17
C PRO A 510 -4.56 -26.58 -55.78
N GLN A 511 -5.13 -27.21 -54.75
CA GLN A 511 -4.72 -27.12 -53.35
C GLN A 511 -3.37 -27.79 -53.09
N GLN A 512 -2.52 -27.13 -52.31
CA GLN A 512 -1.40 -27.76 -51.60
C GLN A 512 -1.82 -28.09 -50.15
N PRO A 513 -1.47 -29.29 -49.63
CA PRO A 513 -1.79 -29.67 -48.25
C PRO A 513 -0.68 -29.25 -47.27
N GLN A 514 -1.07 -28.62 -46.16
CA GLN A 514 -0.21 -28.35 -45.01
C GLN A 514 -0.13 -29.58 -44.08
N GLN A 515 1.10 -29.96 -43.74
CA GLN A 515 1.44 -31.04 -42.80
C GLN A 515 1.30 -30.60 -41.34
N PRO A 516 0.98 -31.54 -40.41
CA PRO A 516 0.96 -31.28 -38.98
C PRO A 516 2.33 -31.54 -38.33
N GLN A 517 2.78 -30.60 -37.49
CA GLN A 517 3.97 -30.77 -36.64
C GLN A 517 3.60 -31.49 -35.33
N GLN A 518 4.41 -32.50 -34.97
CA GLN A 518 4.39 -33.21 -33.70
C GLN A 518 5.14 -32.43 -32.60
N PRO A 519 4.76 -32.62 -31.32
CA PRO A 519 5.46 -32.04 -30.18
C PRO A 519 6.60 -32.95 -29.66
N GLN A 520 7.65 -32.32 -29.12
CA GLN A 520 8.62 -32.92 -28.20
C GLN A 520 8.36 -32.42 -26.78
#